data_AF-A0A8T6HZQ2-F1
#
_entry.id   AF-A0A8T6HZQ2-F1
#
_cell.length_a   1.000
_cell.length_b   1.000
_cell.length_c   1.000
_cell.angle_alpha   90.00
_cell.angle_beta   90.00
_cell.angle_gamma   90.00
#
_symmetry.space_group_name_H-M   'P 1'
#
loop_
_entity.id
_entity.type
_entity.pdbx_description
1 polymer ?
#
loop_
_entity_poly.entity_id
_entity_poly.type
_entity_poly.pdbx_seq_one_letter_code
_entity_poly.pdbx_strand_id
1 'polypeptide(L)'
;MDVEHGNPMTVAIPPRPVPVTVGATMLLGSALALIVTWAMGVDAVDNNGGRVFFVVLWGFLAWAAYGGSGWVRGAVVAVFVVTVLGFVNAPSFDGAVRALPTGDVISKILALASLPMLWSTPARRWFAATKESRHQGE
;
A
#
# COMPACT_ATOMS: atom_id res chain seq x y z
N MET A 1 -12.82 -32.83 41.02
CA MET A 1 -13.43 -32.62 39.69
C MET A 1 -12.76 -31.38 39.14
N ASP A 2 -11.62 -31.57 38.50
CA ASP A 2 -10.78 -30.48 38.03
C ASP A 2 -11.26 -30.06 36.66
N VAL A 3 -11.88 -28.88 36.61
CA VAL A 3 -12.30 -28.25 35.36
C VAL A 3 -11.03 -27.69 34.74
N GLU A 4 -10.42 -28.43 33.81
CA GLU A 4 -9.41 -27.91 32.89
C GLU A 4 -9.96 -26.63 32.27
N HIS A 5 -9.47 -25.49 32.76
CA HIS A 5 -9.67 -24.21 32.12
C HIS A 5 -8.87 -24.25 30.82
N GLY A 6 -9.54 -24.68 29.75
CA GLY A 6 -9.01 -24.64 28.39
C GLY A 6 -8.43 -23.26 28.15
N ASN A 7 -7.10 -23.20 28.05
CA ASN A 7 -6.38 -22.02 27.64
C ASN A 7 -7.02 -21.56 26.32
N PRO A 8 -7.57 -20.34 26.21
CA PRO A 8 -8.11 -19.88 24.93
C PRO A 8 -6.99 -20.03 23.93
N MET A 9 -7.19 -20.89 22.92
CA MET A 9 -6.22 -21.08 21.85
C MET A 9 -6.07 -19.72 21.18
N THR A 10 -5.08 -18.95 21.63
CA THR A 10 -4.67 -17.72 20.97
C THR A 10 -4.12 -18.18 19.64
N VAL A 11 -4.93 -18.03 18.59
CA VAL A 11 -4.55 -18.40 17.24
C VAL A 11 -3.42 -17.48 16.84
N ALA A 12 -2.20 -17.95 17.01
CA ALA A 12 -1.00 -17.16 16.76
C ALA A 12 -0.95 -16.82 15.27
N ILE A 13 -0.89 -15.52 14.95
CA ILE A 13 -0.72 -15.07 13.57
C ILE A 13 0.64 -15.62 13.08
N PRO A 14 0.68 -16.33 11.95
CA PRO A 14 1.92 -16.89 11.45
C PRO A 14 2.96 -15.79 11.16
N PRO A 15 4.27 -16.11 11.22
CA PRO A 15 5.31 -15.14 10.94
C PRO A 15 5.13 -14.52 9.55
N ARG A 16 5.37 -13.22 9.46
CA ARG A 16 5.15 -12.44 8.24
C ARG A 16 6.17 -12.85 7.16
N PRO A 17 5.71 -13.22 5.95
CA PRO A 17 6.63 -13.64 4.89
C PRO A 17 7.33 -12.42 4.26
N VAL A 18 8.56 -12.63 3.79
CA VAL A 18 9.41 -11.58 3.18
C VAL A 18 8.68 -10.73 2.12
N PRO A 19 7.89 -11.29 1.18
CA PRO A 19 7.21 -10.49 0.17
C PRO A 19 6.22 -9.46 0.74
N VAL A 20 5.60 -9.74 1.90
CA VAL A 20 4.72 -8.75 2.55
C VAL A 20 5.54 -7.59 3.09
N THR A 21 6.67 -7.87 3.74
CA THR A 21 7.58 -6.84 4.24
C THR A 21 8.12 -6.00 3.09
N VAL A 22 8.59 -6.62 2.01
CA VAL A 22 9.09 -5.92 0.82
C VAL A 22 8.00 -5.05 0.19
N GLY A 23 6.79 -5.60 -0.02
CA GLY A 23 5.67 -4.84 -0.57
C GLY A 23 5.25 -3.66 0.30
N ALA A 24 5.18 -3.85 1.62
CA ALA A 24 4.88 -2.78 2.56
C ALA A 24 5.97 -1.68 2.56
N THR A 25 7.25 -2.06 2.51
CA THR A 25 8.37 -1.12 2.40
C THR A 25 8.34 -0.34 1.09
N MET A 26 7.94 -0.95 -0.03
CA MET A 26 7.77 -0.23 -1.30
C MET A 26 6.65 0.81 -1.22
N LEU A 27 5.52 0.48 -0.58
CA LEU A 27 4.45 1.45 -0.32
C LEU A 27 4.91 2.58 0.60
N LEU A 28 5.68 2.27 1.66
CA LEU A 28 6.28 3.30 2.51
C LEU A 28 7.26 4.18 1.72
N GLY A 29 8.08 3.56 0.87
CA GLY A 29 8.98 4.26 -0.04
C GLY A 29 8.25 5.19 -1.00
N SER A 30 7.00 4.87 -1.36
CA SER A 30 6.16 5.75 -2.18
C SER A 30 5.80 7.04 -1.43
N ALA A 31 5.49 6.95 -0.13
CA ALA A 31 5.28 8.12 0.72
C ALA A 31 6.56 8.94 0.89
N LEU A 32 7.70 8.27 1.12
CA LEU A 32 9.00 8.92 1.30
C LEU A 32 9.46 9.63 0.03
N ALA A 33 9.26 9.03 -1.15
CA ALA A 33 9.58 9.66 -2.43
C ALA A 33 8.85 11.00 -2.57
N LEU A 34 7.55 11.05 -2.27
CA LEU A 34 6.77 12.28 -2.31
C LEU A 34 7.24 13.32 -1.29
N ILE A 35 7.61 12.90 -0.07
CA ILE A 35 8.16 13.81 0.96
C ILE A 35 9.48 14.41 0.48
N VAL A 36 10.37 13.60 -0.08
CA VAL A 36 11.69 14.05 -0.53
C VAL A 36 11.56 15.00 -1.72
N THR A 37 10.75 14.68 -2.73
CA THR A 37 10.58 15.59 -3.88
C THR A 37 9.95 16.91 -3.48
N TRP A 38 9.07 16.89 -2.47
CA TRP A 38 8.53 18.10 -1.88
C TRP A 38 9.58 18.91 -1.13
N ALA A 39 10.34 18.28 -0.22
CA ALA A 39 11.38 18.95 0.57
C ALA A 39 12.49 19.57 -0.29
N MET A 40 12.78 18.95 -1.44
CA MET A 40 13.78 19.43 -2.40
C MET A 40 13.24 20.49 -3.37
N GLY A 41 11.94 20.84 -3.30
CA GLY A 41 11.32 21.79 -4.22
C GLY A 41 11.30 21.34 -5.69
N VAL A 42 11.56 20.07 -5.96
CA VAL A 42 11.63 19.48 -7.32
C VAL A 42 10.27 19.56 -8.00
N ASP A 43 9.23 19.36 -7.20
CA ASP A 43 7.86 19.51 -7.65
C ASP A 43 7.30 20.75 -6.93
N ALA A 44 7.33 21.93 -7.55
CA ALA A 44 6.58 23.09 -7.09
C ALA A 44 5.16 23.03 -7.66
N VAL A 45 4.23 22.36 -6.97
CA VAL A 45 2.81 22.34 -7.37
C VAL A 45 2.04 23.14 -6.32
N ASP A 46 1.19 24.05 -6.79
CA ASP A 46 0.41 24.97 -5.95
C ASP A 46 -0.62 24.27 -5.04
N ASN A 47 -0.88 22.97 -5.26
CA ASN A 47 -1.84 22.18 -4.49
C ASN A 47 -1.15 21.30 -3.42
N ASN A 48 -0.91 21.91 -2.25
CA ASN A 48 -0.36 21.22 -1.09
C ASN A 48 -1.30 20.14 -0.51
N GLY A 49 -2.62 20.30 -0.64
CA GLY A 49 -3.61 19.38 -0.08
C GLY A 49 -3.62 18.00 -0.74
N GLY A 50 -3.58 17.96 -2.07
CA GLY A 50 -3.54 16.69 -2.82
C GLY A 50 -2.27 15.87 -2.54
N ARG A 51 -1.14 16.54 -2.32
CA ARG A 51 0.14 15.88 -2.03
C ARG A 51 0.17 15.25 -0.65
N VAL A 52 -0.25 15.99 0.37
CA VAL A 52 -0.34 15.47 1.75
C VAL A 52 -1.28 14.27 1.78
N PHE A 53 -2.40 14.31 1.05
CA PHE A 53 -3.29 13.18 0.92
C PHE A 53 -2.58 11.92 0.40
N PHE A 54 -1.81 12.02 -0.71
CA PHE A 54 -1.10 10.86 -1.25
C PHE A 54 0.02 10.34 -0.35
N VAL A 55 0.76 11.23 0.34
CA VAL A 55 1.75 10.82 1.35
C VAL A 55 1.09 9.99 2.44
N VAL A 56 0.00 10.51 3.02
CA VAL A 56 -0.75 9.82 4.08
C VAL A 56 -1.36 8.52 3.57
N LEU A 57 -1.94 8.53 2.36
CA LEU A 57 -2.51 7.34 1.73
C LEU A 57 -1.47 6.23 1.58
N TRP A 58 -0.28 6.52 1.02
CA TRP A 58 0.76 5.53 0.86
C TRP A 58 1.30 5.01 2.19
N GLY A 59 1.51 5.89 3.17
CA GLY A 59 1.91 5.49 4.52
C GLY A 59 0.87 4.60 5.20
N PHE A 60 -0.41 4.93 5.05
CA PHE A 60 -1.52 4.14 5.57
C PHE A 60 -1.61 2.77 4.89
N LEU A 61 -1.48 2.70 3.56
CA LEU A 61 -1.47 1.44 2.82
C LEU A 61 -0.28 0.56 3.20
N ALA A 62 0.89 1.17 3.43
CA ALA A 62 2.07 0.45 3.92
C ALA A 62 1.82 -0.16 5.31
N TRP A 63 1.31 0.65 6.24
CA TRP A 63 0.94 0.18 7.58
C TRP A 63 -0.12 -0.92 7.53
N ALA A 64 -1.16 -0.75 6.73
CA ALA A 64 -2.22 -1.73 6.57
C ALA A 64 -1.72 -3.04 5.94
N ALA A 65 -0.85 -2.97 4.92
CA ALA A 65 -0.25 -4.16 4.31
C ALA A 65 0.61 -4.92 5.31
N TYR A 66 1.46 -4.20 6.05
CA TYR A 66 2.27 -4.77 7.12
C TYR A 66 1.38 -5.39 8.21
N GLY A 67 0.27 -4.73 8.55
CA GLY A 67 -0.71 -5.23 9.50
C GLY A 67 -1.52 -6.45 9.03
N GLY A 68 -1.38 -6.94 7.80
CA GLY A 68 -2.15 -8.11 7.34
C GLY A 68 -3.50 -7.78 6.72
N SER A 69 -3.73 -6.53 6.34
CA SER A 69 -4.95 -6.12 5.66
C SER A 69 -4.89 -6.47 4.17
N GLY A 70 -5.51 -7.60 3.80
CA GLY A 70 -5.49 -8.10 2.42
C GLY A 70 -6.18 -7.20 1.39
N TRP A 71 -7.00 -6.21 1.81
CA TRP A 71 -7.68 -5.26 0.92
C TRP A 71 -6.73 -4.24 0.28
N VAL A 72 -5.53 -4.04 0.86
CA VAL A 72 -4.53 -3.07 0.34
C VAL A 72 -4.18 -3.34 -1.12
N ARG A 73 -4.12 -4.60 -1.52
CA ARG A 73 -3.89 -5.01 -2.92
C ARG A 73 -4.93 -4.39 -3.87
N GLY A 74 -6.20 -4.44 -3.49
CA GLY A 74 -7.30 -3.85 -4.25
C GLY A 74 -7.25 -2.32 -4.24
N ALA A 75 -6.90 -1.71 -3.12
CA ALA A 75 -6.76 -0.25 -3.03
C ALA A 75 -5.64 0.29 -3.92
N VAL A 76 -4.48 -0.38 -3.94
CA VAL A 76 -3.37 -0.01 -4.84
C VAL A 76 -3.83 -0.11 -6.30
N VAL A 77 -4.52 -1.20 -6.69
CA VAL A 77 -5.09 -1.32 -8.05
C VAL A 77 -6.09 -0.20 -8.35
N ALA A 78 -6.97 0.14 -7.42
CA ALA A 78 -7.95 1.22 -7.60
C ALA A 78 -7.25 2.57 -7.86
N VAL A 79 -6.15 2.87 -7.15
CA VAL A 79 -5.35 4.07 -7.40
C VAL A 79 -4.81 4.09 -8.85
N PHE A 80 -4.34 2.95 -9.38
CA PHE A 80 -3.90 2.87 -10.77
C PHE A 80 -5.04 3.05 -11.76
N VAL A 81 -6.19 2.42 -11.52
CA VAL A 81 -7.37 2.56 -12.39
C VAL A 81 -7.79 4.03 -12.48
N VAL A 82 -7.89 4.72 -11.33
CA VAL A 82 -8.22 6.16 -11.30
C VAL A 82 -7.16 6.99 -12.02
N THR A 83 -5.88 6.65 -11.83
CA THR A 83 -4.77 7.32 -12.53
C THR A 83 -4.87 7.17 -14.04
N VAL A 84 -5.12 5.95 -14.54
CA VAL A 84 -5.28 5.66 -15.97
C VAL A 84 -6.49 6.37 -16.54
N LEU A 85 -7.62 6.35 -15.84
CA LEU A 85 -8.81 7.10 -16.25
C LEU A 85 -8.54 8.60 -16.33
N GLY A 86 -7.70 9.14 -15.44
CA GLY A 86 -7.23 10.53 -15.51
C GLY A 86 -6.48 10.83 -16.81
N PHE A 87 -5.60 9.94 -17.26
CA PHE A 87 -4.89 10.10 -18.53
C PHE A 87 -5.79 9.96 -19.76
N VAL A 88 -6.71 8.99 -19.74
CA VAL A 88 -7.64 8.76 -20.87
C VAL A 88 -8.57 9.95 -21.08
N ASN A 89 -8.96 10.63 -20.00
CA ASN A 89 -9.82 11.82 -20.06
C ASN A 89 -9.03 13.14 -20.19
N ALA A 90 -7.70 13.10 -20.30
CA ALA A 90 -6.90 14.30 -20.47
C ALA A 90 -7.03 14.85 -21.90
N PRO A 91 -7.02 16.18 -22.09
CA PRO A 91 -7.07 16.79 -23.43
C PRO A 91 -5.93 16.35 -24.37
N SER A 92 -4.77 15.99 -23.81
CA SER A 92 -3.65 15.37 -24.53
C SER A 92 -2.82 14.50 -23.59
N PHE A 93 -2.39 13.33 -24.09
CA PHE A 93 -1.56 12.40 -23.33
C PHE A 93 -0.15 12.98 -23.07
N ASP A 94 0.50 13.51 -24.10
CA ASP A 94 1.86 14.07 -23.98
C ASP A 94 1.91 15.25 -22.99
N GLY A 95 0.90 16.12 -23.02
CA GLY A 95 0.78 17.23 -22.07
C GLY A 95 0.59 16.74 -20.65
N ALA A 96 -0.28 15.74 -20.45
CA ALA A 96 -0.52 15.16 -19.14
C ALA A 96 0.71 14.45 -18.57
N VAL A 97 1.47 13.71 -19.40
CA VAL A 97 2.69 13.02 -18.96
C VAL A 97 3.79 14.01 -18.58
N ARG A 98 4.01 15.06 -19.38
CA ARG A 98 5.02 16.09 -19.09
C ARG A 98 4.70 16.92 -17.85
N ALA A 99 3.42 17.01 -17.49
CA ALA A 99 2.97 17.70 -16.29
C ALA A 99 3.07 16.86 -15.00
N LEU A 100 3.44 15.58 -15.10
CA LEU A 100 3.54 14.71 -13.92
C LEU A 100 4.74 15.10 -13.06
N PRO A 101 4.53 15.36 -11.76
CA PRO A 101 5.61 15.51 -10.80
C PRO A 101 6.52 14.28 -10.77
N THR A 102 7.83 14.48 -10.67
CA THR A 102 8.80 13.37 -10.68
C THR A 102 8.57 12.45 -9.49
N GLY A 103 8.27 13.02 -8.31
CA GLY A 103 7.94 12.23 -7.13
C GLY A 103 6.69 11.39 -7.30
N ASP A 104 5.72 11.90 -8.06
CA ASP A 104 4.47 11.17 -8.33
C ASP A 104 4.72 9.94 -9.19
N VAL A 105 5.56 10.08 -10.23
CA VAL A 105 5.98 8.96 -11.08
C VAL A 105 6.73 7.90 -10.27
N ILE A 106 7.72 8.30 -9.47
CA ILE A 106 8.51 7.36 -8.65
C ILE A 106 7.60 6.64 -7.64
N SER A 107 6.72 7.37 -6.96
CA SER A 107 5.79 6.79 -5.98
C SER A 107 4.88 5.74 -6.62
N LYS A 108 4.38 6.01 -7.82
CA LYS A 108 3.54 5.07 -8.58
C LYS A 108 4.36 3.86 -9.05
N ILE A 109 5.61 4.02 -9.50
CA ILE A 109 6.44 2.88 -9.86
C ILE A 109 6.66 1.94 -8.67
N LEU A 110 6.97 2.49 -7.50
CA LEU A 110 7.13 1.71 -6.26
C LEU A 110 5.83 1.02 -5.84
N ALA A 111 4.71 1.74 -5.87
CA ALA A 111 3.40 1.16 -5.58
C ALA A 111 3.04 0.01 -6.55
N LEU A 112 3.35 0.15 -7.84
CA LEU A 112 3.13 -0.89 -8.84
C LEU A 112 4.01 -2.12 -8.56
N ALA A 113 5.29 -1.90 -8.27
CA ALA A 113 6.26 -2.95 -7.94
C ALA A 113 5.89 -3.71 -6.65
N SER A 114 5.14 -3.08 -5.74
CA SER A 114 4.63 -3.74 -4.53
C SER A 114 3.59 -4.83 -4.84
N LEU A 115 2.84 -4.69 -5.94
CA LEU A 115 1.72 -5.57 -6.24
C LEU A 115 2.13 -7.04 -6.44
N PRO A 116 3.15 -7.38 -7.28
CA PRO A 116 3.64 -8.74 -7.38
C PRO A 116 4.04 -9.36 -6.04
N MET A 117 4.64 -8.56 -5.15
CA MET A 117 5.07 -9.03 -3.83
C MET A 117 3.87 -9.35 -2.94
N LEU A 118 2.88 -8.46 -2.91
CA LEU A 118 1.65 -8.63 -2.12
C LEU A 118 0.70 -9.69 -2.71
N TRP A 119 0.77 -9.96 -4.01
CA TRP A 119 0.02 -11.03 -4.69
C TRP A 119 0.73 -12.37 -4.74
N SER A 120 2.00 -12.43 -4.32
CA SER A 120 2.72 -13.70 -4.24
C SER A 120 1.94 -14.74 -3.42
N THR A 121 2.09 -16.01 -3.79
CA THR A 121 1.46 -17.13 -3.06
C THR A 121 1.71 -17.10 -1.54
N PRO A 122 2.94 -16.89 -1.03
CA PRO A 122 3.17 -16.77 0.41
C PRO A 122 2.42 -15.59 1.04
N ALA A 123 2.39 -14.42 0.39
CA ALA A 123 1.64 -13.27 0.89
C ALA A 123 0.13 -13.53 0.94
N ARG A 124 -0.44 -14.13 -0.12
CA ARG A 124 -1.87 -14.49 -0.18
C ARG A 124 -2.28 -15.41 0.96
N ARG A 125 -1.51 -16.47 1.21
CA ARG A 125 -1.76 -17.42 2.30
C ARG A 125 -1.67 -16.73 3.65
N TRP A 126 -0.68 -15.87 3.85
CA TRP A 126 -0.50 -15.14 5.10
C TRP A 126 -1.62 -14.13 5.38
N PHE A 127 -2.09 -13.40 4.36
CA PHE A 127 -3.25 -12.51 4.51
C PHE A 127 -4.52 -13.28 4.87
N ALA A 128 -4.75 -14.43 4.26
CA ALA A 128 -5.89 -15.29 4.58
C ALA A 128 -5.80 -15.84 6.02
N ALA A 129 -4.64 -16.33 6.42
CA ALA A 129 -4.41 -16.82 7.78
C ALA A 129 -4.59 -15.71 8.82
N THR A 130 -4.03 -14.52 8.59
CA THR A 130 -4.19 -13.36 9.48
C THR A 130 -5.66 -12.93 9.62
N LYS A 131 -6.44 -13.00 8.53
CA LYS A 131 -7.88 -12.72 8.56
C LYS A 131 -8.61 -13.75 9.44
N GLU A 132 -8.31 -15.02 9.25
CA GLU A 132 -8.92 -16.11 10.01
C GLU A 132 -8.62 -16.00 11.51
N SER A 133 -7.34 -15.75 11.87
CA SER A 133 -6.93 -15.58 13.27
C SER A 133 -7.63 -14.41 13.97
N ARG A 134 -8.02 -13.37 13.22
CA ARG A 134 -8.78 -12.23 13.77
C ARG A 134 -10.24 -12.57 14.03
N HIS A 135 -10.89 -13.27 13.10
CA HIS A 135 -12.29 -13.69 13.27
C HIS A 135 -12.48 -14.70 14.40
N GLN A 136 -11.47 -15.51 14.70
CA GLN A 136 -11.52 -16.48 15.79
C GLN A 136 -11.22 -15.86 17.18
N GLY A 137 -10.74 -14.61 17.23
CA GLY A 137 -10.47 -13.87 18.46
C GLY A 137 -11.54 -12.83 18.82
N GLU A 138 -12.59 -12.70 18.00
CA GLU A 138 -13.80 -11.90 18.23
C GLU A 138 -14.93 -12.78 18.79
#